data_AF-A0A0G3XKP2-F1
#
_entry.id   AF-A0A0G3XKP2-F1
#
_cell.length_a   1.000
_cell.length_b   1.000
_cell.length_c   1.000
_cell.angle_alpha   90.00
_cell.angle_beta   90.00
_cell.angle_gamma   90.00
#
_symmetry.space_group_name_H-M   'P 1'
#
loop_
_entity.id
_entity.type
_entity.pdbx_description
1 polymer ?
#
loop_
_entity_poly.entity_id
_entity_poly.type
_entity_poly.pdbx_seq_one_letter_code
_entity_poly.pdbx_strand_id
1 'polypeptide(L)'
;MSDRLKVLLQHILPKQRLTSFAGRVAGAQGGAMTTRLVRWFVGRYGVDMSEAENPDIASYATFNAFFTRPLKAGARPLADADFVCPVDGAISQFGAIDDHHIFQAKGHRFTTTDLLGGDGNLAAEFRHGSFANLYLSPKDYHRLHMPCDGTLRRMIYVPGALFSVNPVTARGVPNLFARNERVVCLFDSPEHGPFAMVLVGATIVGSMETVWHGVVNPKRTGKVSEWNYADGDVILRQGEEMGRFLLGSTIVMLFRSGTISFNPDWAPERPIRLGEFMGERPSQQER
;
A
#
# COMPACT_ATOMS: atom_id res chain seq x y z
N MET A 1 13.48 -1.14 -24.56
CA MET A 1 13.62 0.25 -24.08
C MET A 1 14.49 0.27 -22.84
N SER A 2 15.54 1.10 -22.82
CA SER A 2 16.42 1.26 -21.64
C SER A 2 15.63 1.80 -20.44
N ASP A 3 15.97 1.34 -19.23
CA ASP A 3 15.35 1.78 -17.98
C ASP A 3 15.40 3.30 -17.78
N ARG A 4 16.46 3.95 -18.27
CA ARG A 4 16.58 5.42 -18.25
C ARG A 4 15.48 6.11 -19.06
N LEU A 5 15.09 5.54 -20.21
CA LEU A 5 14.03 6.10 -21.05
C LEU A 5 12.66 5.92 -20.37
N LYS A 6 12.42 4.80 -19.69
CA LYS A 6 11.19 4.59 -18.91
C LYS A 6 11.07 5.60 -17.77
N VAL A 7 12.16 5.87 -17.05
CA VAL A 7 12.20 6.90 -15.99
C VAL A 7 12.02 8.31 -16.57
N LEU A 8 12.62 8.62 -17.72
CA LEU A 8 12.44 9.93 -18.37
C LEU A 8 10.97 10.17 -18.75
N LEU A 9 10.29 9.17 -19.30
CA LEU A 9 8.86 9.26 -19.63
C LEU A 9 8.01 9.55 -18.39
N GLN A 10 8.37 9.01 -17.23
CA GLN A 10 7.68 9.32 -15.97
C GLN A 10 7.76 10.80 -15.61
N HIS A 11 8.78 11.53 -16.04
CA HIS A 11 8.89 12.98 -15.77
C HIS A 11 8.03 13.81 -16.73
N ILE A 12 7.94 13.40 -17.99
CA ILE A 12 7.24 14.16 -19.06
C ILE A 12 5.73 13.95 -19.05
N LEU A 13 5.26 12.75 -18.70
CA LEU A 13 3.83 12.41 -18.80
C LEU A 13 2.95 13.31 -17.89
N PRO A 14 1.79 13.79 -18.36
CA PRO A 14 0.82 14.53 -17.56
C PRO A 14 0.05 13.58 -16.63
N LYS A 15 0.76 13.04 -15.64
CA LYS A 15 0.34 11.94 -14.75
C LYS A 15 -1.01 12.17 -14.09
N GLN A 16 -1.29 13.38 -13.60
CA GLN A 16 -2.58 13.71 -12.99
C GLN A 16 -3.74 13.66 -13.99
N ARG A 17 -3.57 14.18 -15.21
CA ARG A 17 -4.61 14.13 -16.24
C ARG A 17 -4.90 12.69 -16.66
N LEU A 18 -3.84 11.90 -16.84
CA LEU A 18 -3.96 10.48 -17.16
C LEU A 18 -4.67 9.71 -16.04
N THR A 19 -4.34 9.99 -14.79
CA THR A 19 -4.95 9.34 -13.63
C THR A 19 -6.42 9.71 -13.48
N SER A 20 -6.77 10.98 -13.66
CA SER A 20 -8.18 11.42 -13.65
C SER A 20 -8.99 10.80 -14.78
N PHE A 21 -8.42 10.69 -15.99
CA PHE A 21 -9.09 10.03 -17.11
C PHE A 21 -9.26 8.54 -16.86
N ALA A 22 -8.20 7.85 -16.43
CA ALA A 22 -8.25 6.43 -16.13
C ALA A 22 -9.25 6.13 -15.02
N GLY A 23 -9.31 6.95 -13.96
CA GLY A 23 -10.31 6.81 -12.89
C GLY A 23 -11.75 6.95 -13.40
N ARG A 24 -12.02 7.88 -14.33
CA ARG A 24 -13.35 8.00 -14.96
C ARG A 24 -13.71 6.78 -15.79
N VAL A 25 -12.78 6.28 -16.60
CA VAL A 25 -12.98 5.06 -17.41
C VAL A 25 -13.19 3.86 -16.50
N ALA A 26 -12.38 3.74 -15.44
CA ALA A 26 -12.42 2.59 -14.56
C ALA A 26 -13.66 2.56 -13.66
N GLY A 27 -14.23 3.73 -13.33
CA GLY A 27 -15.49 3.87 -12.61
C GLY A 27 -16.75 3.85 -13.50
N ALA A 28 -16.61 3.88 -14.83
CA ALA A 28 -17.76 3.90 -15.74
C ALA A 28 -18.42 2.51 -15.86
N GLN A 29 -19.76 2.48 -15.89
CA GLN A 29 -20.55 1.28 -16.17
C GLN A 29 -20.77 1.11 -17.67
N GLY A 30 -19.69 0.78 -18.39
CA GLY A 30 -19.68 0.64 -19.86
C GLY A 30 -20.18 -0.70 -20.41
N GLY A 31 -20.77 -1.57 -19.58
CA GLY A 31 -21.26 -2.90 -19.99
C GLY A 31 -20.20 -3.71 -20.73
N ALA A 32 -20.47 -4.09 -21.98
CA ALA A 32 -19.57 -4.89 -22.82
C ALA A 32 -18.16 -4.28 -22.99
N MET A 33 -18.03 -2.94 -22.98
CA MET A 33 -16.73 -2.29 -23.04
C MET A 33 -15.92 -2.52 -21.75
N THR A 34 -16.56 -2.44 -20.59
CA THR A 34 -15.94 -2.76 -19.30
C THR A 34 -15.50 -4.22 -19.30
N THR A 35 -16.37 -5.15 -19.68
CA THR A 35 -16.02 -6.58 -19.74
C THR A 35 -14.86 -6.85 -20.70
N ARG A 36 -14.80 -6.16 -21.85
CA ARG A 36 -13.66 -6.28 -22.79
C ARG A 36 -12.36 -5.77 -22.18
N LEU A 37 -12.41 -4.65 -21.45
CA LEU A 37 -11.24 -4.10 -20.76
C LEU A 37 -10.75 -5.04 -19.66
N VAL A 38 -11.67 -5.58 -18.84
CA VAL A 38 -11.36 -6.58 -17.81
C VAL A 38 -10.74 -7.83 -18.45
N ARG A 39 -11.35 -8.37 -19.50
CA ARG A 39 -10.82 -9.55 -20.23
C ARG A 39 -9.40 -9.32 -20.73
N TRP A 40 -9.16 -8.16 -21.36
CA TRP A 40 -7.83 -7.78 -21.82
C TRP A 40 -6.85 -7.72 -20.65
N PHE A 41 -7.24 -7.12 -19.53
CA PHE A 41 -6.38 -6.97 -18.36
C PHE A 41 -6.03 -8.32 -17.72
N VAL A 42 -7.02 -9.21 -17.55
CA VAL A 42 -6.82 -10.58 -17.05
C VAL A 42 -5.82 -11.32 -17.92
N GLY A 43 -5.99 -11.31 -19.24
CA GLY A 43 -5.07 -11.97 -20.18
C GLY A 43 -3.68 -11.33 -20.22
N ARG A 44 -3.60 -10.00 -20.12
CA ARG A 44 -2.34 -9.26 -20.22
C ARG A 44 -1.45 -9.40 -18.98
N TYR A 45 -2.06 -9.47 -17.79
CA TYR A 45 -1.33 -9.51 -16.52
C TYR A 45 -1.35 -10.89 -15.85
N GLY A 46 -2.13 -11.84 -16.37
CA GLY A 46 -2.24 -13.19 -15.80
C GLY A 46 -2.94 -13.16 -14.45
N VAL A 47 -4.06 -12.45 -14.36
CA VAL A 47 -4.86 -12.36 -13.13
C VAL A 47 -5.52 -13.71 -12.87
N ASP A 48 -5.28 -14.28 -11.69
CA ASP A 48 -5.96 -15.50 -11.27
C ASP A 48 -7.39 -15.18 -10.82
N MET A 49 -8.35 -15.54 -11.66
CA MET A 49 -9.78 -15.37 -11.35
C MET A 49 -10.35 -16.56 -10.58
N SER A 50 -9.63 -17.68 -10.45
CA SER A 50 -10.11 -18.85 -9.71
C SER A 50 -10.16 -18.58 -8.20
N GLU A 51 -9.35 -17.65 -7.69
CA GLU A 51 -9.34 -17.22 -6.29
C GLU A 51 -10.38 -16.12 -5.99
N ALA A 52 -10.90 -15.43 -7.01
CA ALA A 52 -11.90 -14.39 -6.84
C ALA A 52 -13.23 -14.96 -6.33
N GLU A 53 -13.93 -14.22 -5.47
CA GLU A 53 -15.26 -14.62 -4.97
C GLU A 53 -16.23 -14.89 -6.12
N ASN A 54 -16.22 -14.01 -7.13
CA ASN A 54 -16.89 -14.23 -8.39
C ASN A 54 -15.87 -14.34 -9.54
N PRO A 55 -15.65 -15.54 -10.12
CA PRO A 55 -14.69 -15.72 -11.21
C PRO A 55 -15.20 -15.17 -12.55
N ASP A 56 -16.50 -14.90 -12.70
CA ASP A 56 -17.06 -14.38 -13.94
C ASP A 56 -16.73 -12.90 -14.14
N ILE A 57 -15.81 -12.61 -15.06
CA ILE A 57 -15.41 -11.23 -15.38
C ILE A 57 -16.56 -10.34 -15.89
N ALA A 58 -17.66 -10.93 -16.38
CA ALA A 58 -18.82 -10.18 -16.84
C ALA A 58 -19.70 -9.68 -15.68
N SER A 59 -19.53 -10.20 -14.46
CA SER A 59 -20.30 -9.78 -13.29
C SER A 59 -19.90 -8.39 -12.77
N TYR A 60 -18.71 -7.90 -13.14
CA TYR A 60 -18.20 -6.62 -12.65
C TYR A 60 -18.74 -5.45 -13.48
N ALA A 61 -19.57 -4.62 -12.86
CA ALA A 61 -20.16 -3.45 -13.51
C ALA A 61 -19.12 -2.40 -13.94
N THR A 62 -18.01 -2.30 -13.22
CA THR A 62 -16.93 -1.33 -13.48
C THR A 62 -15.57 -2.03 -13.41
N PHE A 63 -14.55 -1.43 -14.02
CA PHE A 63 -13.19 -1.96 -13.89
C PHE A 63 -12.68 -1.84 -12.45
N ASN A 64 -13.04 -0.77 -11.73
CA ASN A 64 -12.71 -0.62 -10.30
C ASN A 64 -13.28 -1.76 -9.45
N ALA A 65 -14.50 -2.22 -9.74
CA ALA A 65 -15.10 -3.36 -9.05
C ALA A 65 -14.32 -4.66 -9.29
N PHE A 66 -13.86 -4.89 -10.53
CA PHE A 66 -12.96 -6.00 -10.85
C PHE A 66 -11.59 -5.85 -10.17
N PHE A 67 -11.02 -4.65 -10.20
CA PHE A 67 -9.69 -4.39 -9.67
C PHE A 67 -9.62 -4.59 -8.15
N THR A 68 -10.70 -4.21 -7.47
CA THR A 68 -10.92 -4.43 -6.04
C THR A 68 -11.78 -5.65 -5.75
N ARG A 69 -11.79 -6.65 -6.64
CA ARG A 69 -12.56 -7.89 -6.46
C ARG A 69 -12.28 -8.53 -5.10
N PRO A 70 -13.30 -8.99 -4.37
CA PRO A 70 -13.08 -9.81 -3.19
C PRO A 70 -12.52 -11.19 -3.59
N LEU A 71 -11.74 -11.80 -2.70
CA LEU A 71 -11.31 -13.18 -2.82
C LEU A 71 -12.31 -14.10 -2.12
N LYS A 72 -12.30 -15.39 -2.48
CA LYS A 72 -13.09 -16.42 -1.80
C LYS A 72 -12.72 -16.48 -0.31
N ALA A 73 -13.71 -16.75 0.54
CA ALA A 73 -13.45 -17.07 1.93
C ALA A 73 -12.43 -18.23 2.05
N GLY A 74 -11.43 -18.06 2.92
CA GLY A 74 -10.37 -19.05 3.10
C GLY A 74 -9.28 -19.07 2.02
N ALA A 75 -9.34 -18.23 0.98
CA ALA A 75 -8.28 -18.15 -0.03
C ALA A 75 -6.94 -17.62 0.52
N ARG A 76 -6.98 -16.96 1.68
CA ARG A 76 -5.84 -16.36 2.39
C ARG A 76 -5.95 -16.70 3.88
N PRO A 77 -5.60 -17.94 4.30
CA PRO A 77 -5.55 -18.27 5.72
C PRO A 77 -4.48 -17.41 6.40
N LEU A 78 -4.78 -16.96 7.63
CA LEU A 78 -3.82 -16.22 8.43
C LEU A 78 -2.84 -17.19 9.07
N ALA A 79 -1.55 -16.86 9.03
CA ALA A 79 -0.54 -17.54 9.82
C ALA A 79 -0.77 -17.26 11.31
N ASP A 80 -0.43 -18.22 12.16
CA ASP A 80 -0.35 -18.03 13.61
C ASP A 80 0.95 -17.28 13.92
N ALA A 81 0.87 -15.95 14.02
CA ALA A 81 2.02 -15.06 14.18
C ALA A 81 1.59 -13.70 14.74
N ASP A 82 2.50 -12.99 15.42
CA ASP A 82 2.24 -11.61 15.87
C ASP A 82 1.94 -10.67 14.69
N PHE A 83 2.64 -10.84 13.55
CA PHE A 83 2.42 -10.04 12.34
C PHE A 83 2.25 -10.90 11.09
N VAL A 84 1.20 -10.60 10.33
CA VAL A 84 0.94 -11.19 9.01
C VAL A 84 1.10 -10.18 7.88
N CYS A 85 1.43 -10.68 6.69
CA CYS A 85 1.50 -9.85 5.49
C CYS A 85 0.14 -9.20 5.21
N PRO A 86 0.08 -7.87 5.05
CA PRO A 86 -1.18 -7.16 4.87
C PRO A 86 -1.73 -7.19 3.43
N VAL A 87 -0.97 -7.71 2.46
CA VAL A 87 -1.27 -7.63 1.02
C VAL A 87 -0.74 -8.85 0.26
N ASP A 88 -1.34 -9.12 -0.91
CA ASP A 88 -0.67 -9.88 -1.97
C ASP A 88 0.29 -8.97 -2.74
N GLY A 89 1.52 -9.41 -3.00
CA GLY A 89 2.47 -8.63 -3.76
C GLY A 89 3.89 -9.15 -3.71
N ALA A 90 4.85 -8.24 -3.63
CA ALA A 90 6.26 -8.55 -3.45
C ALA A 90 6.95 -7.53 -2.53
N ILE A 91 7.98 -8.00 -1.83
CA ILE A 91 8.80 -7.14 -0.96
C ILE A 91 9.65 -6.25 -1.85
N SER A 92 9.46 -4.93 -1.80
CA SER A 92 10.36 -4.00 -2.48
C SER A 92 11.65 -3.84 -1.67
N GLN A 93 11.53 -3.51 -0.39
CA GLN A 93 12.61 -3.38 0.58
C GLN A 93 12.04 -3.51 1.99
N PHE A 94 12.86 -3.87 2.96
CA PHE A 94 12.51 -3.89 4.38
C PHE A 94 13.78 -3.78 5.21
N GLY A 95 13.64 -3.51 6.50
CA GLY A 95 14.77 -3.53 7.44
C GLY A 95 14.69 -2.40 8.46
N ALA A 96 15.84 -2.07 9.04
CA ALA A 96 15.95 -1.00 10.03
C ALA A 96 15.85 0.38 9.38
N ILE A 97 15.17 1.29 10.08
CA ILE A 97 15.24 2.73 9.85
C ILE A 97 16.50 3.20 10.57
N ASP A 98 17.43 3.83 9.86
CA ASP A 98 18.65 4.38 10.47
C ASP A 98 18.45 5.86 10.74
N ASP A 99 18.32 6.19 12.03
CA ASP A 99 17.83 7.48 12.51
C ASP A 99 16.42 7.75 11.96
N HIS A 100 16.28 8.65 11.00
CA HIS A 100 15.02 8.88 10.29
C HIS A 100 15.00 8.31 8.86
N HIS A 101 16.10 7.71 8.40
CA HIS A 101 16.31 7.41 6.99
C HIS A 101 15.92 5.98 6.62
N ILE A 102 14.95 5.88 5.71
CA ILE A 102 14.45 4.65 5.13
C ILE A 102 15.15 4.40 3.79
N PHE A 103 15.61 3.16 3.57
CA PHE A 103 16.20 2.75 2.30
C PHE A 103 15.12 2.47 1.24
N GLN A 104 15.27 3.06 0.06
CA GLN A 104 14.36 2.86 -1.06
C GLN A 104 14.89 1.82 -2.05
N ALA A 105 16.03 2.13 -2.69
CA ALA A 105 16.80 1.26 -3.59
C ALA A 105 17.98 2.04 -4.20
N LYS A 106 19.02 1.35 -4.69
CA LYS A 106 20.19 1.94 -5.40
C LYS A 106 20.79 3.20 -4.72
N GLY A 107 20.88 3.20 -3.40
CA GLY A 107 21.43 4.33 -2.63
C GLY A 107 20.47 5.50 -2.41
N HIS A 108 19.23 5.43 -2.91
CA HIS A 108 18.20 6.39 -2.56
C HIS A 108 17.63 6.08 -1.18
N ARG A 109 17.54 7.12 -0.36
CA ARG A 109 16.93 7.11 0.97
C ARG A 109 15.94 8.27 1.05
N PHE A 110 14.91 8.12 1.87
CA PHE A 110 13.97 9.18 2.21
C PHE A 110 13.73 9.16 3.73
N THR A 111 13.17 10.23 4.29
CA THR A 111 12.99 10.30 5.75
C THR A 111 11.59 9.90 6.20
N THR A 112 11.46 9.45 7.46
CA THR A 112 10.15 9.26 8.10
C THR A 112 9.35 10.55 8.13
N THR A 113 10.00 11.70 8.36
CA THR A 113 9.37 13.03 8.31
C THR A 113 8.76 13.31 6.96
N ASP A 114 9.52 13.09 5.87
CA ASP A 114 8.98 13.29 4.53
C ASP A 114 7.82 12.33 4.27
N LEU A 115 7.95 11.05 4.61
CA LEU A 115 6.89 10.05 4.40
C LEU A 115 5.60 10.40 5.17
N LEU A 116 5.71 10.91 6.40
CA LEU A 116 4.57 11.15 7.29
C LEU A 116 3.96 12.55 7.16
N GLY A 117 4.27 13.27 6.08
CA GLY A 117 3.64 14.55 5.76
C GLY A 117 4.27 15.77 6.43
N GLY A 118 5.50 15.64 6.95
CA GLY A 118 6.28 16.74 7.52
C GLY A 118 6.20 16.87 9.05
N ASP A 119 5.46 15.99 9.73
CA ASP A 119 5.32 16.02 11.19
C ASP A 119 6.54 15.34 11.86
N GLY A 120 7.47 16.15 12.35
CA GLY A 120 8.70 15.68 13.00
C GLY A 120 8.47 14.93 14.33
N ASN A 121 7.42 15.29 15.07
CA ASN A 121 7.11 14.62 16.34
C ASN A 121 6.56 13.22 16.08
N LEU A 122 5.66 13.10 15.12
CA LEU A 122 5.16 11.80 14.66
C LEU A 122 6.29 10.94 14.08
N ALA A 123 7.16 11.54 13.28
CA ALA A 123 8.31 10.84 12.69
C ALA A 123 9.32 10.33 13.72
N ALA A 124 9.43 10.98 14.88
CA ALA A 124 10.28 10.56 15.98
C ALA A 124 9.79 9.27 16.65
N GLU A 125 8.49 8.95 16.59
CA GLU A 125 7.96 7.68 17.12
C GLU A 125 8.59 6.45 16.45
N PHE A 126 9.00 6.59 15.18
CA PHE A 126 9.58 5.53 14.35
C PHE A 126 11.09 5.65 14.17
N ARG A 127 11.75 6.56 14.89
CA ARG A 127 13.20 6.73 14.83
C ARG A 127 13.89 5.44 15.28
N HIS A 128 14.87 4.96 14.50
CA HIS A 128 15.54 3.67 14.74
C HIS A 128 14.60 2.45 14.77
N GLY A 129 13.42 2.61 14.16
CA GLY A 129 12.41 1.58 14.03
C GLY A 129 12.69 0.60 12.89
N SER A 130 11.63 -0.07 12.44
CA SER A 130 11.67 -0.97 11.29
C SER A 130 10.69 -0.52 10.22
N PHE A 131 11.00 -0.79 8.96
CA PHE A 131 10.09 -0.52 7.84
C PHE A 131 9.93 -1.73 6.94
N ALA A 132 8.76 -1.83 6.30
CA ALA A 132 8.51 -2.76 5.22
C ALA A 132 7.83 -2.02 4.07
N ASN A 133 8.38 -2.17 2.87
CA ASN A 133 7.87 -1.56 1.65
C ASN A 133 7.40 -2.67 0.71
N LEU A 134 6.09 -2.78 0.53
CA LEU A 134 5.43 -3.89 -0.17
C LEU A 134 4.76 -3.36 -1.44
N TYR A 135 5.13 -3.94 -2.58
CA TYR A 135 4.64 -3.56 -3.89
C TYR A 135 3.54 -4.50 -4.36
N LEU A 136 2.40 -3.94 -4.76
CA LEU A 136 1.29 -4.64 -5.36
C LEU A 136 1.35 -4.45 -6.87
N SER A 137 1.61 -5.54 -7.59
CA SER A 137 1.64 -5.54 -9.04
C SER A 137 0.21 -5.57 -9.61
N PRO A 138 0.00 -5.17 -10.87
CA PRO A 138 -1.35 -5.08 -11.44
C PRO A 138 -2.19 -6.36 -11.37
N LYS A 139 -1.57 -7.54 -11.26
CA LYS A 139 -2.29 -8.83 -11.18
C LYS A 139 -2.80 -9.18 -9.77
N ASP A 140 -2.22 -8.57 -8.75
CA ASP A 140 -2.41 -8.98 -7.36
C ASP A 140 -3.80 -8.57 -6.84
N TYR A 141 -4.12 -8.99 -5.62
CA TYR A 141 -5.29 -8.52 -4.89
C TYR A 141 -5.00 -7.14 -4.27
N HIS A 142 -5.86 -6.16 -4.52
CA HIS A 142 -5.60 -4.75 -4.21
C HIS A 142 -6.40 -4.20 -3.04
N ARG A 143 -6.89 -5.09 -2.17
CA ARG A 143 -7.30 -4.68 -0.83
C ARG A 143 -6.19 -5.05 0.14
N LEU A 144 -5.98 -4.17 1.10
CA LEU A 144 -4.99 -4.32 2.15
C LEU A 144 -5.69 -4.52 3.48
N HIS A 145 -5.06 -5.32 4.31
CA HIS A 145 -5.59 -5.80 5.57
C HIS A 145 -4.64 -5.43 6.71
N MET A 146 -5.13 -5.53 7.93
CA MET A 146 -4.33 -5.24 9.11
C MET A 146 -3.26 -6.32 9.36
N PRO A 147 -2.00 -5.95 9.62
CA PRO A 147 -0.95 -6.91 9.93
C PRO A 147 -1.04 -7.47 11.36
N CYS A 148 -1.69 -6.73 12.27
CA CYS A 148 -1.96 -7.08 13.66
C CYS A 148 -3.18 -6.28 14.15
N ASP A 149 -3.69 -6.56 15.34
CA ASP A 149 -4.76 -5.77 15.96
C ASP A 149 -4.33 -4.30 16.14
N GLY A 150 -5.23 -3.36 15.81
CA GLY A 150 -4.96 -1.93 15.93
C GLY A 150 -6.20 -1.07 16.05
N THR A 151 -6.09 -0.03 16.86
CA THR A 151 -7.06 1.07 16.96
C THR A 151 -6.55 2.26 16.16
N LEU A 152 -7.34 2.78 15.22
CA LEU A 152 -6.95 3.93 14.41
C LEU A 152 -6.90 5.19 15.28
N ARG A 153 -5.76 5.89 15.26
CA ARG A 153 -5.53 7.15 15.98
C ARG A 153 -5.66 8.36 15.06
N ARG A 154 -5.03 8.29 13.89
CA ARG A 154 -4.89 9.43 12.99
C ARG A 154 -4.81 8.98 11.54
N MET A 155 -5.42 9.75 10.64
CA MET A 155 -5.28 9.60 9.20
C MET A 155 -4.81 10.92 8.59
N ILE A 156 -3.81 10.87 7.72
CA ILE A 156 -3.25 12.05 7.05
C ILE A 156 -3.22 11.80 5.55
N TYR A 157 -3.96 12.59 4.79
CA TYR A 157 -3.82 12.66 3.35
C TYR A 157 -2.73 13.67 2.99
N VAL A 158 -1.70 13.21 2.25
CA VAL A 158 -0.59 14.04 1.80
C VAL A 158 -0.63 14.15 0.27
N PRO A 159 -0.86 15.35 -0.29
CA PRO A 159 -0.84 15.56 -1.73
C PRO A 159 0.58 15.34 -2.27
N GLY A 160 0.69 14.84 -3.50
CA GLY A 160 1.98 14.60 -4.11
C GLY A 160 1.91 14.33 -5.62
N ALA A 161 3.05 13.92 -6.15
CA ALA A 161 3.17 13.42 -7.51
C ALA A 161 2.48 12.05 -7.65
N LEU A 162 2.43 11.53 -8.88
CA LEU A 162 1.87 10.21 -9.17
C LEU A 162 2.84 9.45 -10.08
N PHE A 163 4.08 9.28 -9.63
CA PHE A 163 5.05 8.45 -10.33
C PHE A 163 4.66 6.97 -10.22
N SER A 164 5.01 6.16 -11.21
CA SER A 164 4.85 4.71 -11.08
C SER A 164 5.74 4.18 -9.95
N VAL A 165 5.26 3.19 -9.21
CA VAL A 165 5.97 2.57 -8.08
C VAL A 165 6.60 1.22 -8.42
N ASN A 166 6.65 0.87 -9.71
CA ASN A 166 7.31 -0.35 -10.17
C ASN A 166 8.81 -0.37 -9.79
N PRO A 167 9.44 -1.56 -9.71
CA PRO A 167 10.84 -1.69 -9.30
C PRO A 167 11.83 -0.84 -10.11
N VAL A 168 11.59 -0.63 -11.42
CA VAL A 168 12.45 0.21 -12.26
C VAL A 168 12.42 1.66 -11.79
N THR A 169 11.25 2.16 -11.43
CA THR A 169 11.04 3.56 -11.03
C THR A 169 11.49 3.77 -9.58
N ALA A 170 11.24 2.81 -8.69
CA ALA A 170 11.79 2.79 -7.33
C ALA A 170 13.33 2.85 -7.31
N ARG A 171 14.00 2.26 -8.30
CA ARG A 171 15.46 2.32 -8.44
C ARG A 171 15.99 3.60 -9.09
N GLY A 172 15.15 4.41 -9.72
CA GLY A 172 15.58 5.54 -10.56
C GLY A 172 15.02 6.90 -10.18
N VAL A 173 13.99 6.97 -9.33
CA VAL A 173 13.39 8.23 -8.88
C VAL A 173 13.69 8.43 -7.40
N PRO A 174 14.44 9.47 -7.01
CA PRO A 174 14.72 9.73 -5.61
C PRO A 174 13.45 10.13 -4.86
N ASN A 175 13.37 9.70 -3.59
CA ASN A 175 12.28 10.00 -2.66
C ASN A 175 10.89 9.63 -3.23
N LEU A 176 10.81 8.54 -3.99
CA LEU A 176 9.61 8.18 -4.75
C LEU A 176 8.36 8.12 -3.86
N PHE A 177 8.46 7.39 -2.75
CA PHE A 177 7.32 7.17 -1.86
C PHE A 177 6.93 8.43 -1.08
N ALA A 178 7.92 9.24 -0.68
CA ALA A 178 7.69 10.52 0.01
C ALA A 178 7.22 11.66 -0.94
N ARG A 179 7.44 11.52 -2.25
CA ARG A 179 6.98 12.48 -3.27
C ARG A 179 5.59 12.17 -3.79
N ASN A 180 5.19 10.90 -3.78
CA ASN A 180 3.90 10.51 -4.30
C ASN A 180 2.75 10.90 -3.36
N GLU A 181 1.58 11.14 -3.94
CA GLU A 181 0.30 11.24 -3.23
C GLU A 181 0.10 10.00 -2.37
N ARG A 182 -0.28 10.17 -1.11
CA ARG A 182 -0.40 9.08 -0.15
C ARG A 182 -1.38 9.36 0.97
N VAL A 183 -1.85 8.30 1.60
CA VAL A 183 -2.64 8.33 2.83
C VAL A 183 -1.86 7.60 3.91
N VAL A 184 -1.61 8.29 5.02
CA VAL A 184 -0.93 7.78 6.20
C VAL A 184 -2.00 7.38 7.22
N CYS A 185 -2.00 6.14 7.67
CA CYS A 185 -2.88 5.65 8.73
C CYS A 185 -2.04 5.23 9.93
N LEU A 186 -2.29 5.83 11.08
CA LEU A 186 -1.59 5.58 12.34
C LEU A 186 -2.49 4.78 13.25
N PHE A 187 -1.97 3.66 13.73
CA PHE A 187 -2.68 2.74 14.60
C PHE A 187 -1.90 2.54 15.89
N ASP A 188 -2.62 2.32 16.98
CA ASP A 188 -2.07 1.82 18.24
C ASP A 188 -2.50 0.36 18.42
N SER A 189 -1.52 -0.54 18.43
CA SER A 189 -1.76 -1.94 18.77
C SER A 189 -1.70 -2.14 20.29
N PRO A 190 -2.70 -2.79 20.92
CA PRO A 190 -2.65 -3.11 22.35
C PRO A 190 -1.41 -3.92 22.75
N GLU A 191 -0.92 -4.78 21.85
CA GLU A 191 0.18 -5.71 22.12
C GLU A 191 1.54 -5.24 21.60
N HIS A 192 1.55 -4.38 20.57
CA HIS A 192 2.76 -4.05 19.81
C HIS A 192 3.09 -2.55 19.80
N GLY A 193 2.21 -1.70 20.36
CA GLY A 193 2.35 -0.24 20.34
C GLY A 193 2.04 0.38 18.97
N PRO A 194 2.46 1.64 18.73
CA PRO A 194 2.11 2.36 17.51
C PRO A 194 2.81 1.80 16.27
N PHE A 195 2.07 1.74 15.18
CA PHE A 195 2.56 1.45 13.84
C PHE A 195 1.85 2.32 12.80
N ALA A 196 2.50 2.52 11.66
CA ALA A 196 1.92 3.25 10.54
C ALA A 196 1.76 2.33 9.33
N MET A 197 0.64 2.48 8.63
CA MET A 197 0.43 1.96 7.28
C MET A 197 0.26 3.13 6.32
N VAL A 198 1.19 3.29 5.38
CA VAL A 198 1.19 4.38 4.40
C VAL A 198 0.82 3.83 3.02
N LEU A 199 -0.37 4.17 2.56
CA LEU A 199 -0.85 3.83 1.23
C LEU A 199 -0.27 4.84 0.24
N VAL A 200 0.58 4.39 -0.69
CA VAL A 200 1.23 5.27 -1.68
C VAL A 200 0.57 5.07 -3.04
N GLY A 201 -0.02 6.14 -3.55
CA GLY A 201 -0.60 6.18 -4.89
C GLY A 201 0.48 6.14 -5.98
N ALA A 202 0.07 5.78 -7.19
CA ALA A 202 0.93 5.68 -8.37
C ALA A 202 0.25 6.26 -9.61
N THR A 203 0.97 6.39 -10.73
CA THR A 203 0.35 6.78 -12.01
C THR A 203 -0.80 5.85 -12.35
N ILE A 204 -1.97 6.37 -12.79
CA ILE A 204 -3.21 5.60 -13.04
C ILE A 204 -3.93 5.24 -11.72
N VAL A 205 -3.20 5.20 -10.61
CA VAL A 205 -3.65 4.71 -9.30
C VAL A 205 -3.61 5.82 -8.29
N GLY A 206 -4.53 6.74 -8.49
CA GLY A 206 -4.63 7.86 -7.59
C GLY A 206 -5.44 7.54 -6.35
N SER A 207 -6.54 6.80 -6.50
CA SER A 207 -7.57 6.75 -5.46
C SER A 207 -7.30 5.69 -4.41
N MET A 208 -7.34 6.13 -3.16
CA MET A 208 -7.19 5.32 -1.95
C MET A 208 -8.48 5.39 -1.15
N GLU A 209 -8.94 4.23 -0.71
CA GLU A 209 -10.17 4.08 0.05
C GLU A 209 -9.87 3.30 1.33
N THR A 210 -10.44 3.74 2.45
CA THR A 210 -10.37 3.02 3.73
C THR A 210 -11.77 2.59 4.15
N VAL A 211 -11.88 1.52 4.91
CA VAL A 211 -13.19 0.96 5.29
C VAL A 211 -14.02 1.90 6.17
N TRP A 212 -13.36 2.84 6.86
CA TRP A 212 -14.02 3.81 7.76
C TRP A 212 -14.30 5.18 7.12
N HIS A 213 -13.54 5.59 6.09
CA HIS A 213 -13.69 6.92 5.47
C HIS A 213 -14.29 6.87 4.06
N GLY A 214 -14.26 5.71 3.41
CA GLY A 214 -14.48 5.61 1.98
C GLY A 214 -13.30 6.21 1.22
N VAL A 215 -13.56 6.77 0.02
CA VAL A 215 -12.51 7.36 -0.82
C VAL A 215 -11.95 8.61 -0.15
N VAL A 216 -10.65 8.60 0.17
CA VAL A 216 -9.98 9.68 0.92
C VAL A 216 -9.64 10.89 0.04
N ASN A 217 -9.33 10.63 -1.23
CA ASN A 217 -8.93 11.67 -2.19
C ASN A 217 -9.88 11.76 -3.41
N PRO A 218 -11.20 11.94 -3.20
CA PRO A 218 -12.17 12.07 -4.29
C PRO A 218 -11.92 13.37 -5.07
N LYS A 219 -11.34 14.37 -4.41
CA LYS A 219 -10.86 15.62 -5.00
C LYS A 219 -9.43 15.87 -4.53
N ARG A 220 -8.51 16.11 -5.48
CA ARG A 220 -7.12 16.49 -5.18
C ARG A 220 -7.05 17.99 -4.94
N THR A 221 -7.19 18.41 -3.68
CA THR A 221 -7.15 19.82 -3.27
C THR A 221 -5.75 20.42 -3.31
N GLY A 222 -4.70 19.58 -3.34
CA GLY A 222 -3.31 20.01 -3.23
C GLY A 222 -2.91 20.42 -1.81
N LYS A 223 -3.77 20.21 -0.82
CA LYS A 223 -3.51 20.50 0.60
C LYS A 223 -3.43 19.21 1.41
N VAL A 224 -2.58 19.22 2.43
CA VAL A 224 -2.59 18.18 3.47
C VAL A 224 -3.95 18.22 4.16
N SER A 225 -4.53 17.07 4.46
CA SER A 225 -5.77 16.94 5.21
C SER A 225 -5.58 15.88 6.29
N GLU A 226 -6.19 16.11 7.44
CA GLU A 226 -5.95 15.31 8.63
C GLU A 226 -7.27 15.02 9.35
N TRP A 227 -7.37 13.80 9.86
CA TRP A 227 -8.47 13.33 10.69
C TRP A 227 -7.89 12.68 11.93
N ASN A 228 -8.39 13.08 13.10
CA ASN A 228 -8.09 12.46 14.38
C ASN A 228 -9.31 11.66 14.82
N TYR A 229 -9.08 10.46 15.31
CA TYR A 229 -10.11 9.51 15.72
C TYR A 229 -10.02 9.33 17.23
N ALA A 230 -11.16 9.24 17.91
CA ALA A 230 -11.17 8.96 19.33
C ALA A 230 -10.86 7.48 19.60
N ASP A 231 -10.34 7.18 20.79
CA ASP A 231 -10.06 5.82 21.20
C ASP A 231 -11.31 4.95 21.10
N GLY A 232 -11.21 3.88 20.31
CA GLY A 232 -12.29 2.92 20.09
C GLY A 232 -13.24 3.22 18.92
N ASP A 233 -13.07 4.35 18.21
CA ASP A 233 -13.93 4.69 17.06
C ASP A 233 -13.77 3.70 15.90
N VAL A 234 -12.54 3.29 15.61
CA VAL A 234 -12.21 2.36 14.54
C VAL A 234 -11.18 1.36 15.07
N ILE A 235 -11.65 0.16 15.38
CA ILE A 235 -10.85 -0.98 15.83
C ILE A 235 -10.86 -2.02 14.72
N LEU A 236 -9.69 -2.47 14.29
CA LEU A 236 -9.55 -3.51 13.28
C LEU A 236 -8.65 -4.63 13.81
N ARG A 237 -9.07 -5.87 13.62
CA ARG A 237 -8.35 -7.09 14.01
C ARG A 237 -7.34 -7.51 12.95
N GLN A 238 -6.35 -8.29 13.36
CA GLN A 238 -5.40 -8.91 12.45
C GLN A 238 -6.14 -9.61 11.29
N GLY A 239 -5.73 -9.29 10.06
CA GLY A 239 -6.35 -9.83 8.85
C GLY A 239 -7.68 -9.19 8.44
N GLU A 240 -8.27 -8.25 9.19
CA GLU A 240 -9.43 -7.49 8.72
C GLU A 240 -9.03 -6.50 7.61
N GLU A 241 -9.93 -6.30 6.65
CA GLU A 241 -9.72 -5.33 5.56
C GLU A 241 -9.64 -3.92 6.15
N MET A 242 -8.57 -3.18 5.84
CA MET A 242 -8.40 -1.79 6.30
C MET A 242 -8.65 -0.79 5.17
N GLY A 243 -8.38 -1.19 3.93
CA GLY A 243 -8.53 -0.31 2.77
C GLY A 243 -8.21 -0.98 1.46
N ARG A 244 -8.23 -0.19 0.39
CA ARG A 244 -8.02 -0.67 -0.97
C ARG A 244 -7.49 0.43 -1.89
N PHE A 245 -6.80 0.00 -2.93
CA PHE A 245 -6.38 0.87 -4.02
C PHE A 245 -7.26 0.66 -5.24
N LEU A 246 -7.72 1.74 -5.85
CA LEU A 246 -8.60 1.64 -7.01
C LEU A 246 -7.84 1.41 -8.34
N LEU A 247 -6.51 1.12 -8.36
CA LEU A 247 -5.76 0.69 -9.57
C LEU A 247 -4.23 0.34 -9.48
N GLY A 248 -3.56 -0.01 -8.36
CA GLY A 248 -2.13 -0.47 -8.32
C GLY A 248 -1.15 0.36 -7.46
N SER A 249 -0.33 -0.25 -6.62
CA SER A 249 0.13 0.51 -5.45
C SER A 249 1.31 -0.05 -4.69
N THR A 250 1.74 0.74 -3.71
CA THR A 250 2.73 0.35 -2.73
C THR A 250 2.21 0.73 -1.35
N ILE A 251 2.50 -0.12 -0.36
CA ILE A 251 2.33 0.23 1.04
C ILE A 251 3.69 0.32 1.71
N VAL A 252 3.89 1.34 2.52
CA VAL A 252 5.06 1.48 3.38
C VAL A 252 4.58 1.38 4.82
N MET A 253 5.06 0.40 5.55
CA MET A 253 4.76 0.23 6.97
C MET A 253 5.93 0.68 7.81
N LEU A 254 5.64 1.33 8.93
CA LEU A 254 6.63 1.74 9.93
C LEU A 254 6.24 1.14 11.28
N PHE A 255 7.25 0.62 11.97
CA PHE A 255 7.15 0.07 13.32
C PHE A 255 8.17 0.75 14.21
N ARG A 256 7.88 0.88 15.51
CA ARG A 256 8.88 1.39 16.45
C ARG A 256 10.06 0.43 16.57
N SER A 257 11.12 0.94 17.19
CA SER A 257 12.28 0.12 17.52
C SER A 257 11.88 -1.01 18.46
N GLY A 258 12.30 -2.24 18.15
CA GLY A 258 11.99 -3.42 18.95
C GLY A 258 10.56 -3.96 18.80
N THR A 259 9.74 -3.44 17.89
CA THR A 259 8.35 -3.94 17.69
C THR A 259 8.30 -5.26 16.92
N ILE A 260 9.14 -5.42 15.89
CA ILE A 260 9.07 -6.57 14.97
C ILE A 260 10.47 -7.08 14.61
N SER A 261 10.61 -8.40 14.57
CA SER A 261 11.64 -9.15 13.86
C SER A 261 11.02 -9.75 12.62
N PHE A 262 11.42 -9.27 11.43
CA PHE A 262 10.87 -9.78 10.17
C PHE A 262 11.25 -11.25 9.96
N ASN A 263 10.41 -11.94 9.19
CA ASN A 263 10.66 -13.28 8.71
C ASN A 263 12.09 -13.38 8.11
N PRO A 264 12.95 -14.30 8.59
CA PRO A 264 14.34 -14.40 8.14
C PRO A 264 14.48 -14.78 6.66
N ASP A 265 13.43 -15.36 6.06
CA ASP A 265 13.40 -15.72 4.65
C ASP A 265 12.97 -14.56 3.73
N TRP A 266 12.61 -13.40 4.29
CA TRP A 266 12.30 -12.21 3.50
C TRP A 266 13.55 -11.71 2.77
N ALA A 267 13.35 -11.36 1.50
CA ALA A 267 14.36 -10.75 0.65
C ALA A 267 13.67 -9.80 -0.34
N PRO A 268 14.35 -8.74 -0.82
CA PRO A 268 13.83 -7.93 -1.90
C PRO A 268 13.41 -8.78 -3.11
N GLU A 269 12.33 -8.39 -3.77
CA GLU A 269 11.67 -9.05 -4.91
C GLU A 269 11.00 -10.40 -4.60
N ARG A 270 11.09 -10.91 -3.35
CA ARG A 270 10.35 -12.11 -2.95
C ARG A 270 8.83 -11.84 -2.99
N PRO A 271 8.03 -12.73 -3.61
CA PRO A 271 6.59 -12.63 -3.58
C PRO A 271 6.05 -12.94 -2.19
N ILE A 272 4.96 -12.27 -1.82
CA ILE A 272 4.25 -12.42 -0.56
C ILE A 272 2.75 -12.51 -0.80
N ARG A 273 2.03 -13.20 0.07
CA ARG A 273 0.56 -13.28 0.07
C ARG A 273 -0.02 -12.69 1.33
N LEU A 274 -1.22 -12.12 1.22
CA LEU A 274 -2.02 -11.70 2.35
C LEU A 274 -2.15 -12.85 3.35
N GLY A 275 -1.92 -12.56 4.64
CA GLY A 275 -2.05 -13.51 5.73
C GLY A 275 -0.82 -14.37 5.99
N GLU A 276 0.19 -14.38 5.12
CA GLU A 276 1.41 -15.17 5.38
C GLU A 276 2.24 -14.58 6.53
N PHE A 277 3.14 -15.39 7.09
CA PHE A 277 4.04 -14.99 8.17
C PHE A 277 4.95 -13.83 7.76
N MET A 278 4.78 -12.68 8.43
CA MET A 278 5.56 -11.47 8.21
C MET A 278 6.66 -11.28 9.26
N GLY A 279 6.38 -11.57 10.52
CA GLY A 279 7.35 -11.44 11.60
C GLY A 279 6.76 -11.66 12.97
N GLU A 280 7.64 -11.70 13.97
CA GLU A 280 7.27 -11.85 15.39
C GLU A 280 7.76 -10.66 16.20
N ARG A 281 7.23 -10.47 17.42
CA ARG A 281 7.91 -9.65 18.41
C ARG A 281 9.30 -10.22 18.69
N PRO A 282 10.35 -9.38 18.79
CA PRO A 282 11.65 -9.84 19.24
C PRO A 282 11.55 -10.46 20.63
N SER A 283 12.14 -11.64 20.82
CA SER A 283 12.30 -12.25 22.14
C SER A 283 13.03 -11.26 23.05
N GLN A 284 12.44 -10.89 24.20
CA GLN A 284 13.15 -10.10 25.20
C GLN A 284 14.37 -10.91 25.65
N GLN A 285 15.56 -10.55 25.16
CA GLN A 285 16.78 -10.97 25.83
C GLN A 285 16.82 -10.24 27.17
N GLU A 286 16.59 -10.99 28.25
CA GLU A 286 16.92 -10.58 29.62
C GLU A 286 18.32 -9.95 29.58
N ARG A 287 18.39 -8.64 29.88
CA ARG A 287 19.65 -7.95 30.14
C ARG A 287 19.97 -8.06 31.62
#